data_AF-A0A9E2TRN9-F1
#
_entry.id   AF-A0A9E2TRN9-F1
#
_cell.length_a   1.000
_cell.length_b   1.000
_cell.length_c   1.000
_cell.angle_alpha   90.00
_cell.angle_beta   90.00
_cell.angle_gamma   90.00
#
_symmetry.space_group_name_H-M   'P 1'
#
loop_
_entity.id
_entity.type
_entity.pdbx_description
1 polymer ?
#
loop_
_entity_poly.entity_id
_entity_poly.type
_entity_poly.pdbx_seq_one_letter_code
_entity_poly.pdbx_strand_id
1 'polypeptide(L)'
;MAEDHLNDHKGYLDLRVTTIAMVDDEVNELLDERGNKLYYRHDGIFVAITKQRAALYAFNKYGSEILQRCIQLYKMLLESEVDVQIPPDIDVFDFRKYIDQNHKPIMIECSGIKDEDLEKEDGKTAKEALDLLRREIPTMSRKMEFEFLQFCNFKLLKPVPPGWLKFFEVDFEGHPSQKDFEFFLTKI
;
A
#
# COMPACT_ATOMS: atom_id res chain seq x y z
N MET A 1 -24.88 4.71 -14.76
CA MET A 1 -23.56 5.14 -14.25
C MET A 1 -22.49 4.28 -14.89
N ALA A 2 -21.24 4.74 -15.02
CA ALA A 2 -20.17 3.95 -15.65
C ALA A 2 -19.96 2.60 -14.94
N GLU A 3 -20.17 2.55 -13.62
CA GLU A 3 -20.14 1.33 -12.80
C GLU A 3 -21.11 0.24 -13.30
N ASP A 4 -22.27 0.62 -13.85
CA ASP A 4 -23.31 -0.35 -14.25
C ASP A 4 -22.80 -1.33 -15.32
N HIS A 5 -21.80 -0.91 -16.09
CA HIS A 5 -21.16 -1.70 -17.14
C HIS A 5 -20.18 -2.75 -16.59
N LEU A 6 -19.81 -2.68 -15.31
CA LEU A 6 -18.86 -3.58 -14.68
C LEU A 6 -19.52 -4.61 -13.75
N ASN A 7 -20.85 -4.58 -13.58
CA ASN A 7 -21.54 -5.42 -12.60
C ASN A 7 -21.33 -6.93 -12.79
N ASP A 8 -21.06 -7.38 -14.01
CA ASP A 8 -20.76 -8.78 -14.33
C ASP A 8 -19.25 -9.03 -14.55
N HIS A 9 -18.42 -8.00 -14.44
CA HIS A 9 -16.98 -8.10 -14.66
C HIS A 9 -16.30 -8.72 -13.43
N LYS A 10 -15.80 -9.96 -13.56
CA LYS A 10 -15.20 -10.71 -12.45
C LYS A 10 -14.11 -9.91 -11.71
N GLY A 11 -13.20 -9.28 -12.45
CA GLY A 11 -12.13 -8.49 -11.84
C GLY A 11 -12.65 -7.25 -11.10
N TYR A 12 -13.80 -6.70 -11.51
CA TYR A 12 -14.43 -5.61 -10.79
C TYR A 12 -15.06 -6.12 -9.49
N LEU A 13 -15.79 -7.23 -9.54
CA LEU A 13 -16.43 -7.84 -8.37
C LEU A 13 -15.42 -8.18 -7.26
N ASP A 14 -14.25 -8.70 -7.63
CA ASP A 14 -13.15 -9.00 -6.68
C ASP A 14 -12.60 -7.72 -6.01
N LEU A 15 -12.66 -6.59 -6.72
CA LEU A 15 -12.11 -5.31 -6.29
C LEU A 15 -13.16 -4.38 -5.65
N ARG A 16 -14.45 -4.63 -5.87
CA ARG A 16 -15.52 -3.69 -5.53
C ARG A 16 -15.56 -3.30 -4.06
N VAL A 17 -15.50 -4.29 -3.17
CA VAL A 17 -15.59 -4.06 -1.71
C VAL A 17 -14.44 -3.18 -1.23
N THR A 18 -13.22 -3.47 -1.67
CA THR A 18 -12.04 -2.68 -1.29
C THR A 18 -12.06 -1.29 -1.93
N THR A 19 -12.61 -1.16 -3.14
CA THR A 19 -12.78 0.14 -3.81
C THR A 19 -13.73 1.04 -3.04
N ILE A 20 -14.89 0.52 -2.63
CA ILE A 20 -15.87 1.28 -1.85
C ILE A 20 -15.25 1.70 -0.51
N ALA A 21 -14.58 0.77 0.18
CA ALA A 21 -13.91 1.06 1.44
C ALA A 21 -12.83 2.16 1.32
N MET A 22 -12.13 2.22 0.17
CA MET A 22 -11.16 3.29 -0.12
C MET A 22 -11.82 4.65 -0.39
N VAL A 23 -12.99 4.66 -1.05
CA VAL A 23 -13.72 5.89 -1.39
C VAL A 23 -14.34 6.52 -0.15
N ASP A 24 -14.87 5.69 0.74
CA ASP A 24 -15.56 6.19 1.93
C ASP A 24 -14.60 6.83 2.94
N ASP A 25 -13.28 6.55 2.86
CA ASP A 25 -12.19 7.04 3.75
C ASP A 25 -12.51 6.98 5.26
N GLU A 26 -13.55 6.25 5.62
CA GLU A 26 -13.93 5.99 6.99
C GLU A 26 -13.10 4.80 7.49
N VAL A 27 -12.88 4.80 8.81
CA VAL A 27 -12.47 3.59 9.54
C VAL A 27 -13.58 2.56 9.36
N ASN A 28 -13.54 1.85 8.24
CA ASN A 28 -14.53 0.86 7.88
C ASN A 28 -14.26 -0.36 8.76
N GLU A 29 -15.17 -0.64 9.70
CA GLU A 29 -15.15 -1.87 10.49
C GLU A 29 -15.46 -3.07 9.59
N LEU A 30 -14.47 -3.50 8.81
CA LEU A 30 -14.55 -4.78 8.11
C LEU A 30 -14.19 -5.86 9.13
N LEU A 31 -15.11 -6.80 9.31
CA LEU A 31 -14.86 -7.98 10.11
C LEU A 31 -14.08 -8.98 9.24
N ASP A 32 -12.91 -9.42 9.71
CA ASP A 32 -12.25 -10.57 9.11
C ASP A 32 -13.10 -11.86 9.30
N GLU A 33 -12.69 -12.97 8.69
CA GLU A 33 -13.36 -14.28 8.82
C GLU A 33 -13.47 -14.79 10.27
N ARG A 34 -12.75 -14.16 11.20
CA ARG A 34 -12.70 -14.48 12.63
C ARG A 34 -13.44 -13.44 13.50
N GLY A 35 -14.06 -12.43 12.89
CA GLY A 35 -14.78 -11.36 13.59
C GLY A 35 -13.89 -10.27 14.19
N ASN A 36 -12.62 -10.16 13.78
CA ASN A 36 -11.76 -9.07 14.20
C ASN A 36 -12.03 -7.82 13.34
N LYS A 37 -12.03 -6.66 13.98
CA LYS A 37 -12.14 -5.36 13.29
C LYS A 37 -10.85 -5.07 12.54
N LEU A 38 -10.95 -4.86 11.23
CA LEU A 38 -9.89 -4.32 10.39
C LEU A 38 -10.09 -2.81 10.27
N TYR A 39 -9.02 -2.04 10.42
CA TYR A 39 -9.02 -0.58 10.30
C TYR A 39 -8.36 -0.24 8.97
N TYR A 40 -9.11 0.33 8.04
CA TYR A 40 -8.56 0.84 6.77
C TYR A 40 -8.46 2.36 6.86
N ARG A 41 -7.23 2.88 6.73
CA ARG A 41 -6.98 4.32 6.68
C ARG A 41 -6.01 4.60 5.54
N HIS A 42 -6.44 5.40 4.57
CA HIS A 42 -5.66 5.72 3.37
C HIS A 42 -5.11 7.16 3.39
N ASP A 43 -4.94 7.73 4.59
CA ASP A 43 -4.42 9.08 4.82
C ASP A 43 -2.99 9.06 5.39
N GLY A 44 -2.05 9.63 4.63
CA GLY A 44 -0.68 9.90 5.05
C GLY A 44 0.38 9.02 4.37
N ILE A 45 1.61 9.09 4.88
CA ILE A 45 2.74 8.28 4.41
C ILE A 45 3.00 7.21 5.47
N PHE A 46 2.89 5.95 5.08
CA PHE A 46 3.17 4.81 5.96
C PHE A 46 4.56 4.26 5.70
N VAL A 47 5.27 3.92 6.78
CA VAL A 47 6.56 3.25 6.76
C VAL A 47 6.40 1.83 7.29
N ALA A 48 6.96 0.88 6.56
CA ALA A 48 7.07 -0.50 6.99
C ALA A 48 8.38 -0.72 7.76
N ILE A 49 8.36 -1.57 8.78
CA ILE A 49 9.58 -1.91 9.54
C ILE A 49 10.56 -2.75 8.69
N THR A 50 10.04 -3.60 7.79
CA THR A 50 10.87 -4.54 7.04
C THR A 50 10.94 -4.22 5.57
N LYS A 51 12.10 -4.52 4.97
CA LYS A 51 12.32 -4.41 3.51
C LYS A 51 11.37 -5.30 2.72
N GLN A 52 11.07 -6.50 3.22
CA GLN A 52 10.10 -7.39 2.59
C GLN A 52 8.74 -6.71 2.47
N ARG A 53 8.22 -6.16 3.58
CA ARG A 53 6.91 -5.51 3.58
C ARG A 53 6.92 -4.25 2.70
N ALA A 54 7.99 -3.47 2.74
CA ALA A 54 8.16 -2.33 1.83
C ALA A 54 8.20 -2.76 0.35
N ALA A 55 8.85 -3.88 0.03
CA ALA A 55 8.90 -4.43 -1.32
C ALA A 55 7.53 -4.89 -1.81
N LEU A 56 6.74 -5.53 -0.93
CA LEU A 56 5.36 -5.91 -1.23
C LEU A 56 4.48 -4.69 -1.55
N TYR A 57 4.66 -3.58 -0.83
CA TYR A 57 3.99 -2.32 -1.17
C TYR A 57 4.48 -1.72 -2.49
N ALA A 58 5.79 -1.77 -2.74
CA ALA A 58 6.40 -1.28 -3.97
C ALA A 58 6.01 -2.10 -5.22
N PHE A 59 5.44 -3.30 -5.04
CA PHE A 59 4.85 -4.06 -6.15
C PHE A 59 3.74 -3.27 -6.86
N ASN A 60 3.10 -2.31 -6.16
CA ASN A 60 2.34 -1.25 -6.80
C ASN A 60 3.29 -0.26 -7.50
N LYS A 61 3.41 -0.40 -8.82
CA LYS A 61 4.27 0.44 -9.68
C LYS A 61 3.91 1.93 -9.73
N TYR A 62 2.77 2.34 -9.19
CA TYR A 62 2.31 3.73 -9.20
C TYR A 62 2.57 4.47 -7.87
N GLY A 63 2.99 3.75 -6.82
CA GLY A 63 3.27 4.34 -5.50
C GLY A 63 2.05 4.88 -4.75
N SER A 64 0.85 4.78 -5.33
CA SER A 64 -0.43 5.16 -4.73
C SER A 64 -1.46 4.08 -5.04
N GLU A 65 -2.10 3.57 -3.99
CA GLU A 65 -3.15 2.55 -4.10
C GLU A 65 -4.39 3.12 -4.80
N ILE A 66 -4.74 4.37 -4.51
CA ILE A 66 -5.83 5.10 -5.17
C ILE A 66 -5.54 5.24 -6.67
N LEU A 67 -4.33 5.67 -7.03
CA LEU A 67 -3.94 5.83 -8.43
C LEU A 67 -3.97 4.49 -9.19
N GLN A 68 -3.45 3.43 -8.56
CA GLN A 68 -3.55 2.08 -9.11
C GLN A 68 -5.01 1.68 -9.35
N ARG A 69 -5.89 1.95 -8.36
CA ARG A 69 -7.30 1.61 -8.44
C ARG A 69 -8.00 2.33 -9.58
N CYS A 70 -7.77 3.64 -9.73
CA CYS A 70 -8.30 4.42 -10.85
C CYS A 70 -7.89 3.83 -12.20
N ILE A 71 -6.61 3.48 -12.36
CA ILE A 71 -6.09 2.88 -13.59
C ILE A 71 -6.72 1.49 -13.85
N GLN A 72 -6.87 0.65 -12.82
CA GLN A 72 -7.49 -0.67 -12.95
C GLN A 72 -8.95 -0.55 -13.42
N LEU A 73 -9.75 0.28 -12.77
CA LEU A 73 -11.15 0.50 -13.13
C LEU A 73 -11.28 1.07 -14.54
N TYR A 74 -10.44 2.04 -14.90
CA TYR A 74 -10.43 2.62 -16.23
C TYR A 74 -10.12 1.57 -17.32
N LYS A 75 -9.13 0.69 -17.09
CA LYS A 75 -8.82 -0.41 -18.01
C LYS A 75 -10.00 -1.36 -18.20
N MET A 76 -10.70 -1.72 -17.11
CA MET A 76 -11.89 -2.58 -17.18
C MET A 76 -13.03 -1.94 -17.97
N LEU A 77 -13.20 -0.61 -17.86
CA LEU A 77 -14.20 0.12 -18.64
C LEU A 77 -13.84 0.12 -20.13
N LEU A 78 -12.57 0.34 -20.47
CA LEU A 78 -12.10 0.24 -21.86
C LEU A 78 -12.27 -1.18 -22.43
N GLU A 79 -11.98 -2.23 -21.65
CA GLU A 79 -12.20 -3.63 -22.02
C GLU A 79 -13.68 -3.95 -22.26
N SER A 80 -14.57 -3.22 -21.58
CA SER A 80 -16.03 -3.31 -21.75
C SER A 80 -16.57 -2.38 -22.86
N GLU A 81 -15.69 -1.84 -23.70
CA GLU A 81 -16.01 -0.90 -24.79
C GLU A 81 -16.70 0.39 -24.31
N VAL A 82 -16.48 0.79 -23.06
CA VAL A 82 -17.00 2.03 -22.49
C VAL A 82 -15.94 3.12 -22.60
N ASP A 83 -16.19 4.12 -23.46
CA ASP A 83 -15.37 5.34 -23.48
C ASP A 83 -15.78 6.26 -22.33
N VAL A 84 -14.85 6.49 -21.40
CA VAL A 84 -15.09 7.29 -20.19
C VAL A 84 -14.33 8.60 -20.30
N GLN A 85 -15.08 9.68 -20.44
CA GLN A 85 -14.54 11.03 -20.39
C GLN A 85 -14.51 11.51 -18.94
N ILE A 86 -13.32 11.55 -18.36
CA ILE A 86 -13.13 12.03 -16.98
C ILE A 86 -12.91 13.54 -17.01
N PRO A 87 -13.75 14.32 -16.31
CA PRO A 87 -13.58 15.77 -16.22
C PRO A 87 -12.20 16.17 -15.67
N PRO A 88 -11.51 17.18 -16.23
CA PRO A 88 -10.16 17.58 -15.78
C PRO A 88 -10.07 18.03 -14.32
N ASP A 89 -11.16 18.56 -13.77
CA ASP A 89 -11.31 18.94 -12.37
C ASP A 89 -11.38 17.74 -11.43
N ILE A 90 -11.74 16.55 -11.95
CA ILE A 90 -11.75 15.28 -11.23
C ILE A 90 -10.45 14.49 -11.46
N ASP A 91 -9.86 14.57 -12.66
CA ASP A 91 -8.61 13.90 -13.02
C ASP A 91 -7.36 14.63 -12.46
N VAL A 92 -7.31 14.80 -11.14
CA VAL A 92 -6.24 15.55 -10.44
C VAL A 92 -4.85 14.96 -10.70
N PHE A 93 -4.77 13.66 -10.99
CA PHE A 93 -3.50 12.98 -11.26
C PHE A 93 -3.10 12.99 -12.74
N ASP A 94 -4.04 13.33 -13.64
CA ASP A 94 -3.93 13.06 -15.07
C ASP A 94 -3.47 11.61 -15.28
N PHE A 95 -4.21 10.67 -14.67
CA PHE A 95 -3.67 9.32 -14.44
C PHE A 95 -3.46 8.54 -15.75
N ARG A 96 -4.16 8.95 -16.81
CA ARG A 96 -4.10 8.34 -18.14
C ARG A 96 -2.69 8.35 -18.70
N LYS A 97 -1.85 9.34 -18.37
CA LYS A 97 -0.45 9.39 -18.81
C LYS A 97 0.42 8.26 -18.26
N TYR A 98 0.01 7.59 -17.18
CA TYR A 98 0.78 6.51 -16.54
C TYR A 98 0.40 5.12 -17.06
N ILE A 99 -0.68 4.98 -17.83
CA ILE A 99 -1.24 3.68 -18.25
C ILE A 99 -0.24 2.84 -19.06
N ASP A 100 0.50 3.51 -19.95
CA ASP A 100 1.44 2.90 -20.89
C ASP A 100 2.91 3.13 -20.52
N GLN A 101 3.17 3.79 -19.38
CA GLN A 101 4.52 4.01 -18.91
C GLN A 101 5.01 2.81 -18.11
N ASN A 102 6.23 2.38 -18.43
CA ASN A 102 6.94 1.41 -17.63
C ASN A 102 7.72 2.16 -16.55
N HIS A 103 7.21 2.10 -15.31
CA HIS A 103 7.86 2.69 -14.16
C HIS A 103 8.57 1.61 -13.35
N LYS A 104 9.82 1.89 -12.97
CA LYS A 104 10.48 1.08 -11.95
C LYS A 104 10.03 1.56 -10.57
N PRO A 105 9.58 0.66 -9.68
CA PRO A 105 9.29 1.02 -8.31
C PRO A 105 10.53 1.53 -7.58
N ILE A 106 10.31 2.49 -6.69
CA ILE A 106 11.34 3.05 -5.82
C ILE A 106 11.02 2.67 -4.38
N MET A 107 11.99 2.07 -3.69
CA MET A 107 11.96 1.90 -2.23
C MET A 107 12.76 3.02 -1.58
N ILE A 108 12.16 3.65 -0.57
CA ILE A 108 12.79 4.71 0.22
C ILE A 108 13.07 4.15 1.62
N GLU A 109 14.34 3.96 1.95
CA GLU A 109 14.77 3.62 3.31
C GLU A 109 14.94 4.93 4.09
N CYS A 110 14.18 5.11 5.17
CA CYS A 110 14.34 6.21 6.10
C CYS A 110 15.00 5.75 7.40
N SER A 111 15.73 6.65 8.05
CA SER A 111 16.43 6.39 9.32
C SER A 111 16.25 7.56 10.29
N GLY A 112 16.58 7.37 11.56
CA GLY A 112 16.56 8.44 12.57
C GLY A 112 15.16 8.90 13.00
N ILE A 113 14.10 8.22 12.58
CA ILE A 113 12.72 8.55 12.95
C ILE A 113 12.51 8.25 14.43
N LYS A 114 11.95 9.23 15.16
CA LYS A 114 11.60 9.03 16.57
C LYS A 114 10.23 8.37 16.69
N ASP A 115 10.05 7.56 17.72
CA ASP A 115 8.78 6.88 18.00
C ASP A 115 7.60 7.84 18.17
N GLU A 116 7.86 9.03 18.72
CA GLU A 116 6.86 10.09 18.90
C GLU A 116 6.41 10.74 17.59
N ASP A 117 7.17 10.54 16.51
CA ASP A 117 6.85 11.01 15.16
C ASP A 117 6.17 9.91 14.33
N LEU A 118 5.75 8.81 14.98
CA LEU A 118 5.06 7.68 14.38
C LEU A 118 3.71 7.42 15.06
N GLU A 119 2.71 7.11 14.23
CA GLU A 119 1.35 6.78 14.64
C GLU A 119 0.97 5.39 14.10
N LYS A 120 0.21 4.63 14.87
CA LYS A 120 -0.41 3.38 14.42
C LYS A 120 -1.59 3.68 13.50
N GLU A 121 -2.03 2.68 12.75
CA GLU A 121 -3.23 2.78 11.90
C GLU A 121 -4.50 3.15 12.71
N ASP A 122 -4.56 2.80 14.00
CA ASP A 122 -5.65 3.17 14.92
C ASP A 122 -5.58 4.62 15.47
N GLY A 123 -4.64 5.43 14.98
CA GLY A 123 -4.47 6.82 15.38
C GLY A 123 -3.75 7.03 16.72
N LYS A 124 -3.34 5.96 17.41
CA LYS A 124 -2.58 6.07 18.68
C LYS A 124 -1.08 6.12 18.39
N THR A 125 -0.31 6.61 19.36
CA THR A 125 1.17 6.62 19.26
C THR A 125 1.73 5.22 18.98
N ALA A 126 2.78 5.18 18.15
CA ALA A 126 3.51 3.96 17.84
C ALA A 126 4.36 3.44 19.01
N LYS A 127 4.67 4.28 19.99
CA LYS A 127 5.68 4.00 21.03
C LYS A 127 5.48 2.66 21.74
N GLU A 128 4.28 2.39 22.24
CA GLU A 128 3.99 1.14 22.97
C GLU A 128 4.19 -0.10 22.09
N ALA A 129 3.81 -0.02 20.82
CA ALA A 129 3.99 -1.11 19.87
C ALA A 129 5.47 -1.31 19.51
N LEU A 130 6.21 -0.22 19.33
CA LEU A 130 7.65 -0.26 19.06
C LEU A 130 8.45 -0.78 20.27
N ASP A 131 8.07 -0.41 21.49
CA ASP A 131 8.67 -0.91 22.72
C ASP A 131 8.40 -2.42 22.90
N LEU A 132 7.17 -2.86 22.61
CA LEU A 132 6.84 -4.28 22.55
C LEU A 132 7.71 -5.01 21.52
N LEU A 133 7.77 -4.49 20.28
CA LEU A 133 8.56 -5.08 19.21
C LEU A 133 10.04 -5.26 19.60
N ARG A 134 10.66 -4.22 20.16
CA ARG A 134 12.06 -4.27 20.61
C ARG A 134 12.30 -5.31 21.70
N ARG A 135 11.31 -5.56 22.55
CA ARG A 135 11.41 -6.54 23.64
C ARG A 135 11.23 -7.97 23.15
N GLU A 136 10.25 -8.20 22.28
CA GLU A 136 9.84 -9.56 21.91
C GLU A 136 10.65 -10.12 20.72
N ILE A 137 11.02 -9.30 19.72
CA ILE A 137 11.76 -9.73 18.52
C ILE A 137 13.01 -10.55 18.85
N PRO A 138 13.88 -10.16 19.81
CA PRO A 138 15.08 -10.93 20.13
C PRO A 138 14.81 -12.37 20.62
N THR A 139 13.59 -12.63 21.11
CA THR A 139 13.16 -13.94 21.61
C THR A 139 12.30 -14.72 20.63
N MET A 140 11.86 -14.09 19.55
CA MET A 140 11.04 -14.74 18.53
C MET A 140 11.87 -15.70 17.68
N SER A 141 11.22 -16.76 17.18
CA SER A 141 11.80 -17.54 16.10
C SER A 141 11.76 -16.73 14.81
N ARG A 142 12.65 -17.02 13.85
CA ARG A 142 12.64 -16.35 12.54
C ARG A 142 11.27 -16.38 11.85
N LYS A 143 10.52 -17.47 12.02
CA LYS A 143 9.17 -17.61 11.47
C LYS A 143 8.20 -16.64 12.13
N MET A 144 8.21 -16.57 13.46
CA MET A 144 7.33 -15.67 14.22
C MET A 144 7.69 -14.21 13.97
N GLU A 145 8.98 -13.87 13.93
CA GLU A 145 9.46 -12.54 13.57
C GLU A 145 8.96 -12.14 12.18
N PHE A 146 9.12 -13.03 11.19
CA PHE A 146 8.62 -12.79 9.83
C PHE A 146 7.12 -12.53 9.81
N GLU A 147 6.33 -13.43 10.40
CA GLU A 147 4.86 -13.34 10.43
C GLU A 147 4.39 -12.07 11.15
N PHE A 148 4.98 -11.74 12.29
CA PHE A 148 4.58 -10.59 13.10
C PHE A 148 4.90 -9.26 12.42
N LEU A 149 6.11 -9.13 11.86
CA LEU A 149 6.57 -7.89 11.24
C LEU A 149 5.86 -7.55 9.93
N GLN A 150 5.14 -8.48 9.29
CA GLN A 150 4.35 -8.19 8.10
C GLN A 150 3.19 -7.21 8.36
N PHE A 151 2.74 -7.10 9.62
CA PHE A 151 1.57 -6.31 10.00
C PHE A 151 1.94 -5.03 10.75
N CYS A 152 3.23 -4.67 10.80
CA CYS A 152 3.70 -3.49 11.51
C CYS A 152 4.03 -2.35 10.53
N ASN A 153 3.03 -1.51 10.26
CA ASN A 153 3.20 -0.24 9.54
C ASN A 153 2.86 0.92 10.48
N PHE A 154 3.53 2.05 10.25
CA PHE A 154 3.33 3.26 11.02
C PHE A 154 3.22 4.46 10.11
N LYS A 155 2.28 5.35 10.40
CA LYS A 155 2.15 6.63 9.73
C LYS A 155 3.24 7.57 10.22
N LEU A 156 3.95 8.21 9.27
CA LEU A 156 4.86 9.32 9.55
C LEU A 156 4.06 10.57 9.86
N LEU A 157 4.35 11.19 11.00
CA LEU A 157 3.71 12.45 11.42
C LEU A 157 4.48 13.69 10.98
N LYS A 158 5.77 13.54 10.65
CA LYS A 158 6.66 14.62 10.22
C LYS A 158 7.44 14.24 8.97
N PRO A 159 7.77 15.23 8.12
CA PRO A 159 8.68 15.01 7.00
C PRO A 159 10.04 14.50 7.48
N VAL A 160 10.62 13.58 6.69
CA VAL A 160 11.96 13.05 6.97
C VAL A 160 13.00 13.93 6.28
N PRO A 161 14.08 14.36 6.99
CA PRO A 161 15.16 15.11 6.37
C PRO A 161 15.79 14.33 5.20
N PRO A 162 16.10 14.99 4.06
CA PRO A 162 16.66 14.30 2.89
C PRO A 162 17.94 13.49 3.18
N GLY A 163 18.78 13.96 4.09
CA GLY A 163 20.01 13.25 4.48
C GLY A 163 19.78 11.92 5.23
N TRP A 164 18.54 11.63 5.63
CA TRP A 164 18.15 10.38 6.29
C TRP A 164 17.48 9.39 5.35
N LEU A 165 17.32 9.77 4.08
CA LEU A 165 16.69 8.98 3.04
C LEU A 165 17.75 8.29 2.18
N LYS A 166 17.50 7.03 1.83
CA LYS A 166 18.21 6.32 0.77
C LYS A 166 17.20 5.77 -0.22
N PHE A 167 17.52 5.91 -1.49
CA PHE A 167 16.64 5.54 -2.59
C PHE A 167 17.18 4.28 -3.26
N PHE A 168 16.27 3.38 -3.61
CA PHE A 168 16.59 2.14 -4.30
C PHE A 168 15.57 1.93 -5.41
N GLU A 169 16.03 1.54 -6.59
CA GLU A 169 15.17 0.82 -7.55
C GLU A 169 14.89 -0.58 -7.01
N VAL A 170 13.67 -1.07 -7.26
CA VAL A 170 13.23 -2.40 -6.88
C VAL A 170 12.91 -3.20 -8.13
N ASP A 171 13.56 -4.34 -8.27
CA ASP A 171 13.22 -5.36 -9.27
C ASP A 171 12.61 -6.58 -8.55
N PHE A 172 11.70 -7.28 -9.22
CA PHE A 172 10.97 -8.42 -8.66
C PHE A 172 11.11 -9.66 -9.55
N GLU A 173 11.17 -10.83 -8.91
CA GLU A 173 11.00 -12.13 -9.55
C GLU A 173 9.87 -12.91 -8.84
N GLY A 174 9.03 -13.59 -9.61
CA GLY A 174 7.86 -14.31 -9.09
C GLY A 174 6.66 -13.42 -8.72
N HIS A 175 5.73 -13.96 -7.93
CA HIS A 175 4.52 -13.25 -7.48
C HIS A 175 4.45 -13.20 -5.94
N PRO A 176 4.08 -12.07 -5.30
CA PRO A 176 4.02 -11.91 -3.85
C PRO A 176 3.30 -12.99 -3.03
N SER A 177 2.34 -13.69 -3.63
CA SER A 177 1.58 -14.78 -3.02
C SER A 177 2.23 -16.17 -3.16
N GLN A 178 3.39 -16.25 -3.81
CA GLN A 178 4.09 -17.49 -4.12
C GLN A 178 5.41 -17.58 -3.35
N LYS A 179 5.92 -18.80 -3.15
CA LYS A 179 7.11 -19.08 -2.34
C LYS A 179 8.43 -18.63 -2.98
N ASP A 180 8.42 -18.45 -4.29
CA ASP A 180 9.53 -18.04 -5.14
C ASP A 180 9.58 -16.52 -5.37
N PHE A 181 8.82 -15.73 -4.60
CA PHE A 181 8.90 -14.28 -4.67
C PHE A 181 10.23 -13.77 -4.11
N GLU A 182 11.00 -13.13 -4.98
CA GLU A 182 12.25 -12.47 -4.64
C GLU A 182 12.22 -10.99 -5.07
N PHE A 183 13.01 -10.17 -4.38
CA PHE A 183 13.16 -8.76 -4.70
C PHE A 183 14.63 -8.34 -4.60
N PHE A 184 15.02 -7.44 -5.50
CA PHE A 184 16.39 -6.95 -5.61
C PHE A 184 16.40 -5.44 -5.49
N LEU A 185 17.37 -4.91 -4.75
CA LEU A 185 17.50 -3.47 -4.51
C LEU A 185 18.76 -2.92 -5.17
N THR A 186 18.60 -1.94 -6.05
CA THR A 186 19.71 -1.20 -6.66
C THR A 186 19.69 0.23 -6.15
N LYS A 187 20.74 0.64 -5.42
CA LYS A 187 20.82 2.00 -4.88
C LYS A 187 20.94 3.03 -6.00
N ILE A 188 20.19 4.14 -5.88
CA ILE A 188 20.24 5.30 -6.78
C ILE A 188 20.64 6.58 -6.05
#